data_AF-A0A7V5P354-F1
#
_entry.id   AF-A0A7V5P354-F1
#
_cell.length_a   1.000
_cell.length_b   1.000
_cell.length_c   1.000
_cell.angle_alpha   90.00
_cell.angle_beta   90.00
_cell.angle_gamma   90.00
#
_symmetry.space_group_name_H-M   'P 1'
#
loop_
_entity.id
_entity.type
_entity.pdbx_description
1 polymer ?
#
loop_
_entity_poly.entity_id
_entity_poly.type
_entity_poly.pdbx_seq_one_letter_code
_entity_poly.pdbx_strand_id
1 'polypeptide(L)'
;MVFFSLLPLASSQELYKYVDENGDIYIVDSPYKLPDKVKNKDKYIKEYEKEKKEKRHLPPDLQDTRPAYHNVTDQKNIQAELKRIEEEKNQKQEEEARKKKIEELKKKLDETIKELGYKSQRALITQIPDLKAEVEKLKAKVEEYTKEIERLSNPDNLDKKN
;
A
#
# COMPACT_ATOMS: atom_id res chain seq x y z
N MET A 1 -63.14 0.44 -3.52
CA MET A 1 -62.72 1.22 -2.33
C MET A 1 -61.21 1.38 -2.42
N VAL A 2 -60.72 2.59 -2.69
CA VAL A 2 -59.27 2.86 -2.77
C VAL A 2 -58.98 3.97 -1.77
N PHE A 3 -58.17 3.65 -0.77
CA PHE A 3 -57.66 4.58 0.23
C PHE A 3 -56.51 5.39 -0.38
N PHE A 4 -56.54 6.72 -0.23
CA PHE A 4 -55.37 7.57 -0.43
C PHE A 4 -54.93 8.12 0.92
N SER A 5 -53.76 7.68 1.37
CA SER A 5 -53.04 8.23 2.50
C SER A 5 -52.45 9.59 2.11
N LEU A 6 -52.83 10.63 2.86
CA LEU A 6 -52.13 11.92 2.81
C LEU A 6 -50.79 11.78 3.55
N LEU A 7 -49.69 11.68 2.80
CA LEU A 7 -48.38 12.07 3.31
C LEU A 7 -48.29 13.60 3.28
N PRO A 8 -48.02 14.28 4.41
CA PRO A 8 -47.81 15.72 4.41
C PRO A 8 -46.42 16.00 3.83
N LEU A 9 -46.36 16.44 2.57
CA LEU A 9 -45.14 17.05 2.03
C LEU A 9 -44.93 18.41 2.71
N ALA A 10 -43.99 18.43 3.66
CA ALA A 10 -43.46 19.63 4.27
C ALA A 10 -42.61 20.41 3.25
N SER A 11 -43.29 21.19 2.40
CA SER A 11 -42.76 22.26 1.55
C SER A 11 -43.97 22.81 0.80
N SER A 12 -44.55 23.92 1.25
CA SER A 12 -45.69 24.56 0.60
C SER A 12 -45.26 25.27 -0.69
N GLN A 13 -44.72 24.51 -1.66
CA GLN A 13 -44.54 25.02 -3.01
C GLN A 13 -45.92 25.17 -3.63
N GLU A 14 -46.35 26.42 -3.82
CA GLU A 14 -47.56 26.72 -4.56
C GLU A 14 -47.35 26.32 -6.02
N LEU A 15 -48.17 25.39 -6.49
CA LEU A 15 -48.16 24.94 -7.88
C LEU A 15 -49.33 25.57 -8.62
N TYR A 16 -49.07 26.15 -9.79
CA TYR A 16 -50.08 26.79 -10.64
C TYR A 16 -50.48 25.85 -11.77
N LYS A 17 -51.77 25.64 -11.94
CA LYS A 17 -52.33 24.77 -12.99
C LYS A 17 -52.96 25.62 -14.09
N TYR A 18 -52.67 25.32 -15.35
CA TYR A 18 -53.39 25.89 -16.50
C TYR A 18 -53.72 24.84 -17.55
N VAL A 19 -54.70 25.16 -18.40
CA VAL A 19 -55.11 24.33 -19.54
C VAL A 19 -54.75 25.10 -20.80
N ASP A 20 -54.08 24.45 -21.75
CA ASP A 20 -53.70 25.07 -23.01
C ASP A 20 -54.87 25.12 -24.02
N GLU A 21 -54.61 25.58 -25.24
CA GLU A 21 -55.62 25.68 -26.31
C GLU A 21 -56.07 24.30 -26.84
N ASN A 22 -55.31 23.24 -26.56
CA ASN A 22 -55.59 21.86 -26.96
C ASN A 22 -56.33 21.06 -25.87
N GLY A 23 -56.50 21.65 -24.68
CA GLY A 23 -57.14 21.00 -23.53
C GLY A 23 -56.15 20.25 -22.60
N ASP A 24 -54.85 20.35 -22.86
CA ASP A 24 -53.80 19.71 -22.06
C ASP A 24 -53.53 20.48 -20.77
N ILE A 25 -53.34 19.74 -19.69
CA ILE A 25 -53.16 20.28 -18.34
C ILE A 25 -51.67 20.38 -18.01
N TYR A 26 -51.23 21.57 -17.66
CA TYR A 26 -49.86 21.85 -17.21
C TYR A 26 -49.84 22.35 -15.78
N ILE A 27 -48.81 21.93 -15.03
CA ILE A 27 -48.54 22.37 -13.67
C ILE A 27 -47.17 23.02 -13.66
N VAL A 28 -47.09 24.27 -13.20
CA VAL A 28 -45.85 25.05 -13.12
C VAL A 28 -45.58 25.49 -11.68
N ASP A 29 -44.31 25.57 -11.35
CA ASP A 29 -43.75 25.97 -10.05
C ASP A 29 -43.68 27.51 -9.86
N SER A 30 -44.07 28.30 -10.86
CA SER A 30 -43.94 29.75 -10.84
C SER A 30 -45.00 30.43 -11.73
N PRO A 31 -45.62 31.54 -11.26
CA PRO A 31 -46.64 32.25 -12.05
C PRO A 31 -46.04 32.96 -13.27
N TYR A 32 -44.72 33.20 -13.30
CA TYR A 32 -44.02 33.76 -14.46
C TYR A 32 -43.92 32.79 -15.64
N LYS A 33 -44.03 31.48 -15.37
CA LYS A 33 -44.02 30.43 -16.40
C LYS A 33 -45.42 30.17 -16.97
N LEU A 34 -46.45 30.87 -16.49
CA LEU A 34 -47.79 30.81 -17.09
C LEU A 34 -47.78 31.54 -18.45
N PRO A 35 -48.44 30.99 -19.48
CA PRO A 35 -48.62 31.69 -20.75
C PRO A 35 -49.40 33.00 -20.58
N ASP A 36 -49.10 34.01 -21.39
CA ASP A 36 -49.76 35.34 -21.31
C ASP A 36 -51.27 35.27 -21.58
N LYS A 37 -51.73 34.23 -22.27
CA LYS A 37 -53.15 33.98 -22.58
C LYS A 37 -53.97 33.57 -21.35
N VAL A 38 -53.33 33.25 -20.21
CA VAL A 38 -54.02 32.88 -18.96
C VAL A 38 -54.63 34.12 -18.32
N LYS A 39 -55.97 34.24 -18.37
CA LYS A 39 -56.75 35.41 -17.89
C LYS A 39 -56.42 35.90 -16.47
N ASN A 40 -55.87 35.05 -15.61
CA ASN A 40 -55.55 35.36 -14.22
C ASN A 40 -54.04 35.47 -13.93
N LYS A 41 -53.16 35.45 -14.94
CA LYS A 41 -51.71 35.49 -14.77
C LYS A 41 -51.25 36.68 -13.91
N ASP A 42 -51.75 37.88 -14.20
CA ASP A 42 -51.40 39.09 -13.46
C ASP A 42 -51.84 39.05 -12.00
N LYS A 43 -52.96 38.37 -11.72
CA LYS A 43 -53.43 38.17 -10.34
C LYS A 43 -52.46 37.26 -9.57
N TYR A 44 -52.05 36.15 -10.17
CA TYR A 44 -51.09 35.23 -9.54
C TYR A 44 -49.72 35.87 -9.34
N ILE A 45 -49.24 36.68 -10.29
CA ILE A 45 -47.98 37.42 -10.13
C ILE A 45 -48.07 38.42 -8.98
N LYS A 46 -49.16 39.18 -8.87
CA LYS A 46 -49.37 40.14 -7.77
C LYS A 46 -49.47 39.48 -6.41
N GLU A 47 -50.20 38.36 -6.29
CA GLU A 47 -50.28 37.58 -5.06
C GLU A 47 -48.91 37.02 -4.67
N TYR A 48 -48.17 36.45 -5.62
CA TYR A 48 -46.81 35.95 -5.41
C TYR A 48 -45.83 37.05 -4.96
N GLU A 49 -45.88 38.23 -5.57
CA GLU A 49 -45.04 39.36 -5.16
C GLU A 49 -45.43 39.92 -3.79
N LYS A 50 -46.73 39.94 -3.47
CA LYS A 50 -47.22 40.37 -2.16
C LYS A 50 -46.75 39.40 -1.08
N GLU A 51 -46.90 38.10 -1.31
CA GLU A 51 -46.38 37.07 -0.40
C GLU A 51 -44.86 37.12 -0.26
N LYS A 52 -44.13 37.35 -1.34
CA LYS A 52 -42.66 37.49 -1.29
C LYS A 52 -42.23 38.70 -0.45
N LYS A 53 -43.03 39.77 -0.44
CA LYS A 53 -42.80 40.96 0.40
C LYS A 53 -43.28 40.75 1.84
N GLU A 54 -44.34 39.97 2.07
CA GLU A 54 -44.89 39.64 3.40
C GLU A 54 -44.13 38.50 4.11
N LYS A 55 -43.45 37.62 3.38
CA LYS A 55 -42.49 36.64 3.91
C LYS A 55 -41.27 37.41 4.40
N ARG A 56 -41.41 37.93 5.62
CA ARG A 56 -40.37 38.47 6.49
C ARG A 56 -39.13 37.59 6.36
N HIS A 57 -37.96 38.21 6.21
CA HIS A 57 -36.67 37.53 6.31
C HIS A 57 -36.74 36.54 7.48
N LEU A 58 -36.43 35.27 7.20
CA LEU A 58 -36.35 34.26 8.23
C LEU A 58 -35.44 34.80 9.35
N PRO A 59 -35.81 34.64 10.64
CA PRO A 59 -34.93 35.04 11.73
C PRO A 59 -33.55 34.39 11.51
N PRO A 60 -32.45 35.02 11.96
CA PRO A 60 -31.09 34.56 11.69
C PRO A 60 -30.88 33.06 11.91
N ASP A 61 -31.57 32.51 12.90
CA ASP A 61 -31.52 31.12 13.36
C ASP A 61 -32.21 30.11 12.41
N LEU A 62 -33.01 30.61 11.46
CA LEU A 62 -33.70 29.84 10.41
C LEU A 62 -33.17 30.19 9.00
N GLN A 63 -32.11 30.99 8.90
CA GLN A 63 -31.36 31.12 7.65
C GLN A 63 -30.67 29.79 7.35
N ASP A 64 -30.50 29.48 6.07
CA ASP A 64 -29.96 28.19 5.62
C ASP A 64 -28.56 27.95 6.22
N THR A 65 -28.48 27.13 7.27
CA THR A 65 -27.23 26.71 7.91
C THR A 65 -26.56 25.57 7.17
N ARG A 66 -27.08 25.19 5.99
CA ARG A 66 -26.41 24.22 5.12
C ARG A 66 -24.99 24.72 4.87
N PRO A 67 -23.96 23.90 5.18
CA PRO A 67 -22.58 24.28 4.94
C PRO A 67 -22.46 24.65 3.46
N ALA A 68 -21.91 25.84 3.19
CA ALA A 68 -21.58 26.26 1.84
C ALA A 68 -20.87 25.09 1.15
N TYR A 69 -21.42 24.62 0.02
CA TYR A 69 -20.85 23.52 -0.74
C TYR A 69 -19.34 23.73 -0.85
N HIS A 70 -18.58 22.80 -0.26
CA HIS A 70 -17.12 22.82 -0.33
C HIS A 70 -16.71 22.99 -1.79
N ASN A 71 -15.81 23.94 -2.01
CA ASN A 71 -15.27 24.27 -3.32
C ASN A 71 -14.78 22.96 -3.96
N VAL A 72 -15.20 22.63 -5.18
CA VAL A 72 -14.82 21.36 -5.86
C VAL A 72 -13.30 21.18 -5.91
N THR A 73 -12.57 22.29 -5.88
CA THR A 73 -11.11 22.36 -5.74
C THR A 73 -10.61 21.74 -4.43
N ASP A 74 -11.28 21.99 -3.30
CA ASP A 74 -10.90 21.46 -1.99
C ASP A 74 -11.10 19.94 -1.94
N GLN A 75 -12.19 19.42 -2.53
CA GLN A 75 -12.44 17.98 -2.60
C GLN A 75 -11.38 17.25 -3.44
N LYS A 76 -10.96 17.83 -4.58
CA LYS A 76 -9.88 17.26 -5.41
C LYS A 76 -8.54 17.24 -4.66
N ASN A 77 -8.23 18.30 -3.93
CA ASN A 77 -7.01 18.38 -3.13
C ASN A 77 -7.02 17.34 -2.00
N ILE A 78 -8.15 17.16 -1.30
CA ILE A 78 -8.31 16.13 -0.27
C ILE A 78 -8.12 14.73 -0.85
N GLN A 79 -8.69 14.44 -2.02
CA GLN A 79 -8.51 13.13 -2.68
C GLN A 79 -7.07 12.87 -3.11
N ALA A 80 -6.37 13.90 -3.61
CA ALA A 80 -4.96 13.79 -3.97
C ALA A 80 -4.09 13.51 -2.73
N GLU A 81 -4.37 14.20 -1.62
CA GLU A 81 -3.63 14.01 -0.37
C GLU A 81 -3.83 12.61 0.22
N LEU A 82 -5.06 12.10 0.19
CA LEU A 82 -5.36 10.73 0.63
C LEU A 82 -4.60 9.66 -0.16
N LYS A 83 -4.49 9.83 -1.48
CA LYS A 83 -3.70 8.92 -2.33
C LYS A 83 -2.22 8.95 -1.97
N ARG A 84 -1.65 10.14 -1.74
CA ARG A 84 -0.25 10.28 -1.31
C ARG A 84 0.00 9.60 0.03
N ILE A 85 -0.90 9.80 1.00
CA ILE A 85 -0.80 9.15 2.32
C ILE A 85 -0.85 7.62 2.19
N GLU A 86 -1.71 7.10 1.32
CA GLU A 86 -1.82 5.66 1.08
C GLU A 86 -0.56 5.09 0.41
N GLU A 87 -0.01 5.79 -0.58
CA GLU A 87 1.26 5.43 -1.23
C GLU A 87 2.43 5.44 -0.24
N GLU A 88 2.55 6.47 0.60
CA GLU A 88 3.58 6.56 1.65
C GLU A 88 3.47 5.42 2.65
N LYS A 89 2.23 5.06 3.05
CA LYS A 89 1.99 3.93 3.95
C LYS A 89 2.44 2.62 3.34
N ASN A 90 2.13 2.39 2.06
CA ASN A 90 2.54 1.19 1.33
C ASN A 90 4.07 1.12 1.20
N GLN A 91 4.72 2.23 0.83
CA GLN A 91 6.18 2.31 0.76
C GLN A 91 6.83 2.00 2.11
N LYS A 92 6.29 2.55 3.20
CA LYS A 92 6.80 2.29 4.55
C LYS A 92 6.67 0.82 4.95
N GLN A 93 5.55 0.17 4.61
CA GLN A 93 5.36 -1.26 4.83
C GLN A 93 6.34 -2.11 4.03
N GLU A 94 6.56 -1.78 2.76
CA GLU A 94 7.56 -2.45 1.93
C GLU A 94 8.97 -2.27 2.49
N GLU A 95 9.32 -1.09 2.97
CA GLU A 95 10.63 -0.82 3.56
C GLU A 95 10.84 -1.62 4.86
N GLU A 96 9.83 -1.70 5.72
CA GLU A 96 9.87 -2.55 6.92
C GLU A 96 10.01 -4.04 6.56
N ALA A 97 9.28 -4.51 5.56
CA ALA A 97 9.40 -5.89 5.08
C ALA A 97 10.80 -6.17 4.51
N ARG A 98 11.38 -5.23 3.74
CA ARG A 98 12.75 -5.30 3.24
C ARG A 98 13.77 -5.32 4.38
N LYS A 99 13.60 -4.47 5.41
CA LYS A 99 14.46 -4.46 6.60
C LYS A 99 14.45 -5.80 7.33
N LYS A 100 13.27 -6.38 7.58
CA LYS A 100 13.15 -7.72 8.18
C LYS A 100 13.87 -8.78 7.36
N LYS A 101 13.69 -8.76 6.04
CA LYS A 101 14.36 -9.71 5.13
C LYS A 101 15.89 -9.56 5.15
N ILE A 102 16.40 -8.32 5.20
CA ILE A 102 17.84 -8.06 5.33
C ILE A 102 18.37 -8.64 6.66
N GLU A 103 17.64 -8.47 7.74
CA GLU A 103 18.04 -8.98 9.05
C GLU A 103 18.05 -10.52 9.10
N GLU A 104 17.06 -11.18 8.51
CA GLU A 104 17.04 -12.64 8.36
C GLU A 104 18.21 -13.15 7.51
N LEU A 105 18.51 -12.48 6.40
CA LEU A 105 19.64 -12.84 5.54
C LEU A 105 20.97 -12.66 6.26
N LYS A 106 21.13 -11.62 7.08
CA LYS A 106 22.33 -11.43 7.92
C LYS A 106 22.50 -12.58 8.92
N LYS A 107 21.43 -12.99 9.61
CA LYS A 107 21.48 -14.14 10.54
C LYS A 107 21.92 -15.42 9.82
N LYS A 108 21.32 -15.72 8.66
CA LYS A 108 21.71 -16.88 7.84
C LYS A 108 23.16 -16.82 7.38
N LEU A 109 23.65 -15.64 7.01
CA LEU A 109 25.04 -15.44 6.63
C LEU A 109 25.98 -15.73 7.80
N ASP A 110 25.70 -15.20 8.99
CA ASP A 110 26.50 -15.43 10.20
C ASP A 110 26.52 -16.91 10.60
N GLU A 111 25.38 -17.59 10.51
CA GLU A 111 25.27 -19.04 10.74
C GLU A 111 26.13 -19.83 9.74
N THR A 112 26.05 -19.48 8.45
CA THR A 112 26.84 -20.13 7.39
C THR A 112 28.34 -19.92 7.59
N ILE A 113 28.76 -18.70 7.98
CA ILE A 113 30.16 -18.39 8.29
C ILE A 113 30.65 -19.24 9.46
N LYS A 114 29.86 -19.36 10.53
CA LYS A 114 30.19 -20.22 11.67
C LYS A 114 30.32 -21.68 11.25
N GLU A 115 29.37 -22.20 10.49
CA GLU A 115 29.39 -23.60 10.03
C GLU A 115 30.60 -23.90 9.16
N LEU A 116 30.94 -23.01 8.22
CA LEU A 116 32.15 -23.13 7.39
C LEU A 116 33.42 -23.08 8.24
N GLY A 117 33.46 -22.18 9.24
CA GLY A 117 34.56 -22.11 10.19
C GLY A 117 34.77 -23.42 10.94
N TYR A 118 33.70 -24.00 11.49
CA TYR A 118 33.76 -25.30 12.18
C TYR A 118 34.16 -26.45 11.26
N LYS A 119 33.61 -26.52 10.04
CA LYS A 119 33.97 -27.55 9.06
C LYS A 119 35.45 -27.47 8.66
N SER A 120 35.94 -26.26 8.40
CA SER A 120 37.35 -26.03 8.05
C SER A 120 38.28 -26.40 9.21
N GLN A 121 37.97 -25.96 10.43
CA GLN A 121 38.75 -26.35 11.61
C GLN A 121 38.76 -27.86 11.83
N ARG A 122 37.62 -28.54 11.67
CA ARG A 122 37.54 -30.00 11.83
C ARG A 122 38.34 -30.74 10.76
N ALA A 123 38.32 -30.26 9.52
CA ALA A 123 39.16 -30.80 8.45
C ALA A 123 40.66 -30.63 8.78
N LEU A 124 41.07 -29.47 9.28
CA LEU A 124 42.46 -29.25 9.69
C LEU A 124 42.88 -30.14 10.87
N ILE A 125 42.03 -30.26 11.89
CA ILE A 125 42.29 -31.11 13.07
C ILE A 125 42.47 -32.58 12.67
N THR A 126 41.78 -33.05 11.64
CA THR A 126 41.86 -34.45 11.18
C THR A 126 43.03 -34.68 10.22
N GLN A 127 43.27 -33.76 9.28
CA GLN A 127 44.33 -33.92 8.27
C GLN A 127 45.74 -33.70 8.84
N ILE A 128 45.92 -32.78 9.79
CA ILE A 128 47.26 -32.46 10.33
C ILE A 128 47.92 -33.68 10.99
N PRO A 129 47.25 -34.46 11.87
CA PRO A 129 47.82 -35.68 12.43
C PRO A 129 48.18 -36.73 11.38
N ASP A 130 47.32 -36.93 10.38
CA ASP A 130 47.55 -37.92 9.32
C ASP A 130 48.78 -37.55 8.48
N LEU A 131 48.87 -36.29 8.04
CA LEU A 131 50.04 -35.77 7.33
C LEU A 131 51.30 -35.84 8.19
N LYS A 132 51.20 -35.57 9.49
CA LYS A 132 52.34 -35.70 10.41
C LYS A 132 52.81 -37.16 10.51
N ALA A 133 51.90 -38.12 10.59
CA ALA A 133 52.26 -39.54 10.62
C ALA A 133 52.93 -39.98 9.31
N GLU A 134 52.45 -39.48 8.16
CA GLU A 134 53.06 -39.74 6.86
C GLU A 134 54.48 -39.16 6.76
N VAL A 135 54.69 -37.94 7.24
CA VAL A 135 56.02 -37.31 7.30
C VAL A 135 56.99 -38.15 8.15
N GLU A 136 56.58 -38.61 9.33
CA GLU A 136 57.43 -39.45 10.18
C GLU A 136 57.76 -40.80 9.52
N LYS A 137 56.79 -41.41 8.84
CA LYS A 137 57.02 -42.64 8.07
C LYS A 137 58.01 -42.43 6.92
N LEU A 138 57.90 -41.32 6.21
CA LEU A 138 58.83 -40.97 5.12
C LEU A 138 60.23 -40.69 5.66
N LYS A 139 60.37 -39.98 6.79
CA LYS A 139 61.66 -39.78 7.46
C LYS A 139 62.33 -41.11 7.80
N ALA A 140 61.60 -42.05 8.40
CA ALA A 140 62.14 -43.36 8.74
C ALA A 140 62.66 -44.11 7.50
N LYS A 141 61.92 -44.06 6.38
CA LYS A 141 62.37 -44.64 5.10
C LYS A 141 63.61 -43.97 4.54
N VAL A 142 63.70 -42.63 4.63
CA VAL A 142 64.89 -41.90 4.18
C VAL A 142 66.10 -42.33 5.00
N GLU A 143 65.96 -42.46 6.32
CA GLU A 143 67.05 -42.91 7.19
C GLU A 143 67.47 -44.36 6.90
N GLU A 144 66.52 -45.25 6.64
CA GLU A 144 66.77 -46.62 6.21
C GLU A 144 67.56 -46.66 4.90
N TYR A 145 67.09 -45.95 3.87
CA TYR A 145 67.77 -45.88 2.58
C TYR A 145 69.15 -45.23 2.69
N THR A 146 69.33 -44.26 3.59
CA THR A 146 70.63 -43.63 3.84
C THR A 146 71.62 -44.65 4.39
N LYS A 147 71.22 -45.43 5.40
CA LYS A 147 72.05 -46.50 5.98
C LYS A 147 72.38 -47.59 4.95
N GLU A 148 71.44 -47.93 4.08
CA GLU A 148 71.68 -48.92 3.02
C GLU A 148 72.66 -48.41 1.97
N ILE A 149 72.55 -47.14 1.56
CA ILE A 149 73.52 -46.50 0.67
C ILE A 149 74.91 -46.49 1.32
N GLU A 150 75.03 -46.11 2.59
CA GLU A 150 76.30 -46.13 3.31
C GLU A 150 76.92 -47.53 3.35
N ARG A 151 76.12 -48.58 3.58
CA ARG A 151 76.58 -49.97 3.55
C ARG A 151 77.08 -50.40 2.19
N LEU A 152 76.37 -50.03 1.12
CA LEU A 152 76.71 -50.39 -0.26
C LEU A 152 77.89 -49.57 -0.78
N SER A 153 78.05 -48.33 -0.30
CA SER A 153 79.14 -47.44 -0.70
C SER A 153 80.43 -47.65 0.09
N ASN A 154 80.41 -48.52 1.11
CA ASN A 154 81.60 -48.81 1.92
C ASN A 154 82.53 -49.78 1.15
N PRO A 155 83.79 -49.39 0.87
CA PRO A 155 84.71 -50.17 0.03
C PRO A 155 85.09 -51.54 0.65
N ASP A 156 85.04 -51.68 1.98
CA ASP A 156 85.34 -52.95 2.67
C ASP A 156 84.36 -54.11 2.37
N ASN A 157 83.19 -53.83 1.76
CA ASN A 157 82.24 -54.85 1.32
C ASN A 157 82.50 -55.35 -0.11
N LEU A 158 83.35 -54.69 -0.89
CA LEU A 158 83.78 -55.13 -2.22
C LEU A 158 84.95 -56.13 -2.16
N ASP A 159 85.77 -56.08 -1.11
CA ASP A 159 86.97 -56.92 -0.97
C ASP A 159 86.74 -58.31 -0.34
N LYS A 160 85.52 -58.62 0.12
CA LYS A 160 85.18 -59.95 0.70
C LYS A 160 84.65 -60.97 -0.32
N LYS A 161 84.69 -60.65 -1.62
CA LYS A 161 84.14 -61.50 -2.70
C LYS A 161 85.15 -62.00 -3.74
N ASN A 162 86.46 -61.80 -3.54
CA ASN A 162 87.51 -62.38 -4.39
C ASN A 162 88.42 -63.31 -3.60
#